data_AF-A0A820BBE4-F1
#
_entry.id   AF-A0A820BBE4-F1
#
_cell.length_a   1.000
_cell.length_b   1.000
_cell.length_c   1.000
_cell.angle_alpha   90.00
_cell.angle_beta   90.00
_cell.angle_gamma   90.00
#
_symmetry.space_group_name_H-M   'P 1'
#
loop_
_entity.id
_entity.type
_entity.pdbx_description
1 polymer ?
#
loop_
_entity_poly.entity_id
_entity_poly.type
_entity_poly.pdbx_seq_one_letter_code
_entity_poly.pdbx_strand_id
1 'polypeptide(L)'
;MHNSTDDELLKIDDCIDTWSTKMTSASDFQRLYNVLSNNQTKISNNVTDLERLVQKFGTPEDSEPLRERYHRLQNETKVLMQQTNSALQELNNTRVLTEADQRRKKTLTENLPKQYLSTLNRFQEAQRIGARKEKESLDRARAISFRQQGISDSPFADDFVSTPAQDQLQKQVVLPMEQEVDMRSLRERDEQLRELE
;
A
#
# COMPACT_ATOMS: atom_id res chain seq x y z
N MET A 1 -33.19 -10.31 -67.73
CA MET A 1 -31.87 -10.68 -68.31
C MET A 1 -30.90 -10.81 -67.15
N HIS A 2 -30.16 -11.91 -67.11
CA HIS A 2 -29.21 -12.28 -66.05
C HIS A 2 -27.87 -11.53 -66.15
N ASN A 3 -27.24 -11.29 -64.99
CA ASN A 3 -25.85 -11.60 -64.58
C ASN A 3 -25.63 -10.87 -63.23
N SER A 4 -25.34 -11.48 -62.06
CA SER A 4 -24.27 -12.42 -61.63
C SER A 4 -22.85 -11.82 -61.74
N THR A 5 -22.07 -11.98 -60.65
CA THR A 5 -20.88 -11.25 -60.14
C THR A 5 -21.26 -10.00 -59.32
N ASP A 6 -21.17 -9.94 -57.99
CA ASP A 6 -20.10 -10.43 -57.11
C ASP A 6 -20.65 -10.94 -55.75
N ASP A 7 -20.18 -12.14 -55.42
CA ASP A 7 -20.42 -12.90 -54.21
C ASP A 7 -19.04 -13.11 -53.58
N GLU A 8 -18.59 -12.18 -52.74
CA GLU A 8 -17.49 -12.34 -51.76
C GLU A 8 -17.31 -11.01 -51.02
N LEU A 9 -16.83 -11.06 -49.77
CA LEU A 9 -16.62 -9.95 -48.83
C LEU A 9 -17.76 -9.67 -47.83
N LEU A 10 -18.46 -10.72 -47.42
CA LEU A 10 -18.77 -10.86 -45.99
C LEU A 10 -17.59 -11.57 -45.32
N LYS A 11 -17.13 -10.99 -44.20
CA LYS A 11 -16.07 -11.43 -43.27
C LYS A 11 -14.70 -10.82 -43.60
N ILE A 12 -14.34 -9.79 -42.85
CA ILE A 12 -13.09 -9.61 -42.08
C ILE A 12 -13.08 -8.12 -41.73
N ASP A 13 -13.88 -7.73 -40.74
CA ASP A 13 -13.68 -6.46 -40.00
C ASP A 13 -14.27 -6.57 -38.60
N ASP A 14 -14.19 -7.78 -38.03
CA ASP A 14 -14.58 -8.08 -36.65
C ASP A 14 -13.37 -8.61 -35.86
N CYS A 15 -12.15 -8.14 -36.20
CA CYS A 15 -10.92 -8.77 -35.70
C CYS A 15 -9.78 -7.81 -35.34
N ILE A 16 -10.04 -6.52 -35.10
CA ILE A 16 -9.01 -5.61 -34.58
C ILE A 16 -9.61 -4.80 -33.44
N ASP A 17 -9.96 -5.48 -32.35
CA ASP A 17 -9.99 -4.89 -30.99
C ASP A 17 -10.10 -5.95 -29.87
N THR A 18 -9.60 -7.17 -30.13
CA THR A 18 -9.34 -8.11 -29.03
C THR A 18 -8.00 -7.74 -28.42
N TRP A 19 -8.03 -7.14 -27.22
CA TRP A 19 -6.88 -7.01 -26.34
C TRP A 19 -6.02 -8.28 -26.41
N SER A 20 -4.75 -8.11 -26.77
CA SER A 20 -3.76 -9.18 -26.87
C SER A 20 -3.61 -9.89 -25.52
N THR A 21 -4.51 -10.81 -25.24
CA THR A 21 -4.51 -11.69 -24.09
C THR A 21 -3.36 -12.66 -24.31
N LYS A 22 -2.25 -12.43 -23.61
CA LYS A 22 -1.06 -13.26 -23.74
C LYS A 22 -1.43 -14.68 -23.31
N MET A 23 -1.42 -15.64 -24.25
CA MET A 23 -1.55 -17.05 -23.92
C MET A 23 -0.28 -17.48 -23.18
N THR A 24 -0.36 -17.57 -21.87
CA THR A 24 0.70 -18.04 -20.98
C THR A 24 0.58 -19.55 -20.80
N SER A 25 1.72 -20.23 -20.71
CA SER A 25 1.75 -21.68 -20.53
C SER A 25 1.17 -22.06 -19.15
N ALA A 26 0.73 -23.31 -18.97
CA ALA A 26 0.31 -23.80 -17.66
C ALA A 26 1.40 -23.61 -16.59
N SER A 27 2.67 -23.68 -17.00
CA SER A 27 3.84 -23.41 -16.15
C SER A 27 3.92 -21.95 -15.70
N ASP A 28 3.58 -20.99 -16.56
CA ASP A 28 3.56 -19.56 -16.24
C ASP A 28 2.44 -19.22 -15.25
N PHE A 29 1.24 -19.78 -15.45
CA PHE A 29 0.14 -19.62 -14.50
C PHE A 29 0.54 -20.14 -13.11
N GLN A 30 1.11 -21.34 -13.04
CA GLN A 30 1.53 -21.93 -11.77
C GLN A 30 2.62 -21.08 -11.08
N ARG A 31 3.56 -20.53 -11.86
CA ARG A 31 4.56 -19.58 -11.35
C ARG A 31 3.90 -18.33 -10.75
N LEU A 32 2.98 -17.69 -11.47
CA LEU A 32 2.28 -16.49 -11.01
C LEU A 32 1.45 -16.76 -9.75
N TYR A 33 0.72 -17.87 -9.73
CA TYR A 33 -0.05 -18.30 -8.58
C TYR A 33 0.85 -18.44 -7.33
N ASN A 34 1.98 -19.13 -7.46
CA ASN A 34 2.93 -19.34 -6.38
C ASN A 34 3.53 -18.01 -5.89
N VAL A 35 3.91 -17.13 -6.81
CA VAL A 35 4.43 -15.79 -6.48
C VAL A 35 3.39 -15.00 -5.68
N LEU A 36 2.15 -14.94 -6.14
CA LEU A 36 1.08 -14.20 -5.46
C LEU A 36 0.79 -14.76 -4.06
N SER A 37 0.67 -16.07 -3.92
CA SER A 37 0.44 -16.72 -2.63
C SER A 37 1.58 -16.48 -1.63
N ASN A 38 2.82 -16.59 -2.11
CA ASN A 38 4.01 -16.34 -1.30
C ASN A 38 4.11 -14.88 -0.88
N ASN A 39 3.89 -13.93 -1.81
CA ASN A 39 3.93 -12.52 -1.53
C ASN A 39 2.86 -12.15 -0.49
N GLN A 40 1.63 -12.63 -0.64
CA GLN A 40 0.55 -12.38 0.32
C GLN A 40 0.92 -12.82 1.74
N THR A 41 1.47 -14.03 1.87
CA THR A 41 1.90 -14.56 3.17
C THR A 41 3.02 -13.71 3.77
N LYS A 42 4.02 -13.33 2.95
CA LYS A 42 5.13 -12.47 3.39
C LYS A 42 4.69 -11.09 3.82
N ILE A 43 3.83 -10.42 3.04
CA ILE A 43 3.29 -9.10 3.40
C ILE A 43 2.56 -9.19 4.75
N SER A 44 1.70 -10.20 4.93
CA SER A 44 0.98 -10.39 6.21
C SER A 44 1.93 -10.59 7.40
N ASN A 45 2.99 -11.39 7.22
CA ASN A 45 4.00 -11.62 8.25
C ASN A 45 4.79 -10.34 8.56
N ASN A 46 5.25 -9.63 7.53
CA ASN A 46 6.00 -8.38 7.69
C ASN A 46 5.16 -7.33 8.42
N VAL A 47 3.87 -7.19 8.09
CA VAL A 47 2.95 -6.28 8.80
C VAL A 47 2.80 -6.68 10.27
N THR A 48 2.67 -7.96 10.56
CA THR A 48 2.57 -8.46 11.95
C THR A 48 3.86 -8.17 12.74
N ASP A 49 5.02 -8.30 12.10
CA ASP A 49 6.31 -7.95 12.72
C ASP A 49 6.47 -6.44 12.89
N LEU A 50 6.03 -5.63 11.93
CA LEU A 50 6.01 -4.16 12.04
C LEU A 50 5.14 -3.71 13.22
N GLU A 51 3.93 -4.27 13.38
CA GLU A 51 3.06 -4.00 14.52
C GLU A 51 3.78 -4.30 15.85
N ARG A 52 4.49 -5.43 15.95
CA ARG A 52 5.27 -5.80 17.14
C ARG A 52 6.45 -4.87 17.40
N LEU A 53 7.18 -4.45 16.36
CA LEU A 53 8.31 -3.53 16.49
C LEU A 53 7.85 -2.15 16.96
N VAL A 54 6.75 -1.65 16.40
CA VAL A 54 6.16 -0.36 16.78
C VAL A 54 5.70 -0.36 18.23
N GLN A 55 5.27 -1.51 18.79
CA GLN A 55 4.95 -1.60 20.22
C GLN A 55 6.16 -1.29 21.12
N LYS A 56 7.38 -1.59 20.66
CA LYS A 56 8.63 -1.39 21.40
C LYS A 56 9.20 0.03 21.26
N PHE A 57 8.74 0.82 20.31
CA PHE A 57 9.18 2.22 20.20
C PHE A 57 8.78 3.04 21.43
N GLY A 58 9.74 3.81 21.94
CA GLY A 58 9.61 4.62 23.15
C GLY A 58 9.62 3.85 24.47
N THR A 59 9.84 2.53 24.46
CA THR A 59 10.05 1.72 25.67
C THR A 59 11.55 1.56 25.95
N PRO A 60 11.95 1.03 27.11
CA PRO A 60 13.36 0.71 27.38
C PRO A 60 13.99 -0.31 26.40
N GLU A 61 13.17 -1.04 25.64
CA GLU A 61 13.64 -1.97 24.59
C GLU A 61 13.89 -1.27 23.24
N ASP A 62 13.51 0.01 23.12
CA ASP A 62 13.75 0.80 21.92
C ASP A 62 15.26 0.94 21.67
N SER A 63 15.66 0.69 20.43
CA SER A 63 17.07 0.69 20.04
C SER A 63 17.21 0.94 18.54
N GLU A 64 18.35 1.47 18.12
CA GLU A 64 18.62 1.75 16.72
C GLU A 64 18.50 0.51 15.80
N PRO A 65 19.02 -0.68 16.16
CA PRO A 65 18.84 -1.87 15.33
C PRO A 65 17.37 -2.30 15.16
N LEU A 66 16.52 -1.98 16.14
CA LEU A 66 15.08 -2.26 16.09
C LEU A 66 14.39 -1.34 15.09
N ARG A 67 14.76 -0.05 15.08
CA ARG A 67 14.29 0.97 14.13
C ARG A 67 14.76 0.67 12.71
N GLU A 68 16.02 0.29 12.54
CA GLU A 68 16.55 -0.13 11.25
C GLU A 68 15.79 -1.36 10.71
N ARG A 69 15.52 -2.37 11.56
CA ARG A 69 14.68 -3.53 11.19
C ARG A 69 13.28 -3.10 10.77
N TYR A 70 12.67 -2.15 11.48
CA TYR A 70 11.36 -1.62 11.14
C TYR A 70 11.37 -1.00 9.73
N HIS A 71 12.32 -0.12 9.42
CA HIS A 71 12.42 0.50 8.10
C HIS A 71 12.71 -0.52 6.99
N ARG A 72 13.56 -1.52 7.24
CA ARG A 72 13.80 -2.61 6.28
C ARG A 72 12.52 -3.38 5.96
N LEU A 73 11.77 -3.80 6.99
CA LEU A 73 10.50 -4.51 6.80
C LEU A 73 9.46 -3.64 6.10
N GLN A 74 9.44 -2.33 6.38
CA GLN A 74 8.56 -1.38 5.70
C GLN A 74 8.87 -1.32 4.20
N ASN A 75 10.14 -1.18 3.83
CA ASN A 75 10.56 -1.14 2.43
C ASN A 75 10.31 -2.48 1.72
N GLU A 76 10.65 -3.60 2.36
CA GLU A 76 10.37 -4.94 1.82
C GLU A 76 8.87 -5.14 1.56
N THR A 77 8.03 -4.69 2.49
CA THR A 77 6.57 -4.74 2.34
C THR A 77 6.10 -3.91 1.15
N LYS A 78 6.61 -2.68 0.98
CA LYS A 78 6.29 -1.83 -0.18
C LYS A 78 6.67 -2.51 -1.52
N VAL A 79 7.85 -3.13 -1.58
CA VAL A 79 8.31 -3.85 -2.79
C VAL A 79 7.42 -5.07 -3.07
N LEU A 80 7.10 -5.89 -2.05
CA LEU A 80 6.21 -7.04 -2.22
C LEU A 80 4.81 -6.64 -2.67
N MET A 81 4.29 -5.51 -2.18
CA MET A 81 3.01 -4.96 -2.61
C MET A 81 3.03 -4.60 -4.12
N GLN A 82 4.08 -3.93 -4.58
CA GLN A 82 4.27 -3.62 -6.01
C GLN A 82 4.35 -4.89 -6.85
N GLN A 83 5.16 -5.87 -6.44
CA GLN A 83 5.27 -7.16 -7.13
C GLN A 83 3.93 -7.91 -7.19
N THR A 84 3.14 -7.83 -6.12
CA THR A 84 1.80 -8.44 -6.06
C THR A 84 0.86 -7.80 -7.07
N ASN A 85 0.86 -6.46 -7.17
CA ASN A 85 0.04 -5.76 -8.17
C ASN A 85 0.44 -6.11 -9.60
N SER A 86 1.74 -6.15 -9.91
CA SER A 86 2.24 -6.55 -11.23
C SER A 86 1.86 -7.99 -11.57
N ALA A 87 2.06 -8.93 -10.64
CA ALA A 87 1.71 -10.33 -10.86
C ALA A 87 0.19 -10.54 -10.97
N LEU A 88 -0.64 -9.75 -10.27
CA LEU A 88 -2.10 -9.75 -10.42
C LEU A 88 -2.54 -9.28 -11.80
N GLN A 89 -1.93 -8.20 -12.32
CA GLN A 89 -2.21 -7.72 -13.67
C GLN A 89 -1.82 -8.77 -14.72
N GLU A 90 -0.66 -9.40 -14.58
CA GLU A 90 -0.21 -10.48 -15.46
C GLU A 90 -1.15 -11.71 -15.39
N LEU A 91 -1.62 -12.05 -14.19
CA LEU A 91 -2.59 -13.13 -13.97
C LEU A 91 -3.94 -12.82 -14.63
N ASN A 92 -4.43 -11.58 -14.52
CA ASN A 92 -5.71 -11.18 -15.12
C ASN A 92 -5.67 -11.32 -16.65
N ASN A 93 -4.55 -10.91 -17.27
CA ASN A 93 -4.31 -10.99 -18.70
C ASN A 93 -3.93 -12.40 -19.20
N THR A 94 -3.79 -13.37 -18.30
CA THR A 94 -3.46 -14.77 -18.61
C THR A 94 -4.73 -15.57 -18.93
N ARG A 95 -4.78 -16.19 -20.11
CA ARG A 95 -5.84 -17.16 -20.44
C ARG A 95 -5.44 -18.55 -19.95
N VAL A 96 -6.33 -19.19 -19.19
CA VAL A 96 -6.08 -20.49 -18.57
C VAL A 96 -6.85 -21.59 -19.29
N LEU A 97 -6.17 -22.68 -19.64
CA LEU A 97 -6.70 -23.74 -20.52
C LEU A 97 -7.43 -24.86 -19.78
N THR A 98 -7.13 -25.10 -18.49
CA THR A 98 -7.74 -26.17 -17.71
C THR A 98 -8.83 -25.64 -16.77
N GLU A 99 -9.90 -26.40 -16.55
CA GLU A 99 -10.95 -26.01 -15.61
C GLU A 99 -10.43 -25.87 -14.17
N ALA A 100 -9.46 -26.72 -13.77
CA ALA A 100 -8.86 -26.68 -12.44
C ALA A 100 -8.11 -25.36 -12.20
N ASP A 101 -7.31 -24.93 -13.17
CA ASP A 101 -6.56 -23.68 -13.06
C ASP A 101 -7.48 -22.46 -13.22
N GLN A 102 -8.56 -22.56 -13.99
CA GLN A 102 -9.60 -21.53 -14.03
C GLN A 102 -10.26 -21.33 -12.66
N ARG A 103 -10.59 -22.43 -11.95
CA ARG A 103 -11.12 -22.36 -10.58
C ARG A 103 -10.11 -21.71 -9.63
N ARG A 104 -8.82 -22.12 -9.68
CA ARG A 104 -7.75 -21.53 -8.88
C ARG A 104 -7.56 -20.04 -9.16
N LYS A 105 -7.54 -19.65 -10.44
CA LYS A 105 -7.47 -18.24 -10.86
C LYS A 105 -8.61 -17.45 -10.24
N LYS A 106 -9.85 -17.92 -10.40
CA LYS A 106 -11.05 -17.28 -9.87
C LYS A 106 -10.97 -17.07 -8.34
N THR A 107 -10.67 -18.12 -7.59
CA THR A 107 -10.52 -18.03 -6.13
C THR A 107 -9.43 -17.06 -5.72
N LEU A 108 -8.29 -17.06 -6.42
CA LEU A 108 -7.20 -16.12 -6.15
C LEU A 108 -7.62 -14.67 -6.46
N THR A 109 -8.25 -14.41 -7.60
CA THR A 109 -8.71 -13.06 -7.98
C THR A 109 -9.84 -12.53 -7.10
N GLU A 110 -10.64 -13.40 -6.48
CA GLU A 110 -11.72 -12.99 -5.55
C GLU A 110 -11.22 -12.75 -4.12
N ASN A 111 -10.30 -13.57 -3.65
CA ASN A 111 -9.84 -13.53 -2.25
C ASN A 111 -8.62 -12.63 -2.05
N LEU A 112 -7.68 -12.62 -2.99
CA LEU A 112 -6.43 -11.89 -2.84
C LEU A 112 -6.65 -10.39 -2.65
N PRO A 113 -7.52 -9.69 -3.42
CA PRO A 113 -7.76 -8.27 -3.19
C PRO A 113 -8.30 -7.96 -1.79
N LYS A 114 -9.18 -8.82 -1.26
CA LYS A 114 -9.74 -8.66 0.10
C LYS A 114 -8.66 -8.78 1.17
N GLN A 115 -7.82 -9.82 1.06
CA GLN A 115 -6.71 -10.02 1.98
C GLN A 115 -5.67 -8.92 1.85
N TYR A 116 -5.37 -8.51 0.63
CA TYR A 116 -4.44 -7.43 0.33
C TYR A 116 -4.90 -6.10 0.94
N LEU A 117 -6.17 -5.72 0.76
CA LEU A 117 -6.73 -4.50 1.37
C LEU A 117 -6.72 -4.57 2.90
N SER A 118 -7.07 -5.72 3.48
CA SER A 118 -6.99 -5.92 4.94
C SER A 118 -5.56 -5.75 5.45
N THR A 119 -4.58 -6.34 4.78
CA THR A 119 -3.17 -6.23 5.15
C THR A 119 -2.63 -4.81 4.92
N LEU A 120 -3.07 -4.12 3.87
CA LEU A 120 -2.70 -2.73 3.58
C LEU A 120 -3.19 -1.78 4.67
N ASN A 121 -4.44 -1.92 5.12
CA ASN A 121 -4.99 -1.11 6.20
C ASN A 121 -4.19 -1.28 7.50
N ARG A 122 -3.82 -2.53 7.84
CA ARG A 122 -2.96 -2.83 8.99
C ARG A 122 -1.56 -2.24 8.84
N PHE A 123 -0.97 -2.33 7.64
CA PHE A 123 0.33 -1.73 7.34
C PHE A 123 0.31 -0.21 7.55
N GLN A 124 -0.70 0.47 7.00
CA GLN A 124 -0.88 1.91 7.16
C GLN A 124 -1.06 2.31 8.62
N GLU A 125 -1.80 1.53 9.41
CA GLU A 125 -1.94 1.79 10.83
C GLU A 125 -0.63 1.59 11.59
N ALA A 126 0.11 0.51 11.31
CA ALA A 126 1.43 0.29 11.89
C ALA A 126 2.41 1.43 11.53
N GLN A 127 2.35 1.95 10.30
CA GLN A 127 3.11 3.13 9.89
C GLN A 127 2.72 4.38 10.68
N ARG A 128 1.42 4.66 10.84
CA ARG A 128 0.92 5.81 11.58
C ARG A 128 1.34 5.79 13.04
N ILE A 129 1.18 4.64 13.70
CA ILE A 129 1.58 4.47 15.10
C ILE A 129 3.10 4.57 15.22
N GLY A 130 3.84 3.97 14.28
CA GLY A 130 5.30 4.09 14.19
C GLY A 130 5.73 5.55 14.19
N ALA A 131 5.34 6.31 13.16
CA ALA A 131 5.71 7.72 13.00
C ALA A 131 5.34 8.58 14.21
N ARG A 132 4.17 8.37 14.82
CA ARG A 132 3.77 9.07 16.04
C ARG A 132 4.74 8.78 17.19
N LYS A 133 5.08 7.52 17.42
CA LYS A 133 5.99 7.11 18.50
C LYS A 133 7.43 7.57 18.26
N GLU A 134 7.90 7.58 17.02
CA GLU A 134 9.21 8.12 16.67
C GLU A 134 9.29 9.60 16.99
N LYS A 135 8.28 10.38 16.57
CA LYS A 135 8.18 11.81 16.89
C LYS A 135 8.20 12.05 18.41
N GLU A 136 7.36 11.35 19.16
CA GLU A 136 7.32 11.46 20.63
C GLU A 136 8.68 11.09 21.27
N SER A 137 9.40 10.12 20.72
CA SER A 137 10.73 9.73 21.22
C SER A 137 11.78 10.81 20.96
N LEU A 138 11.79 11.38 19.76
CA LEU A 138 12.69 12.48 19.39
C LEU A 138 12.42 13.73 20.23
N ASP A 139 11.15 14.07 20.45
CA ASP A 139 10.77 15.23 21.27
C ASP A 139 11.20 15.03 22.73
N ARG A 140 11.07 13.81 23.28
CA ARG A 140 11.62 13.48 24.61
C ARG A 140 13.15 13.56 24.65
N ALA A 141 13.85 13.01 23.67
CA ALA A 141 15.30 13.05 23.61
C ALA A 141 15.81 14.51 23.53
N ARG A 142 15.15 15.35 22.73
CA ARG A 142 15.40 16.80 22.68
C ARG A 142 15.21 17.45 24.04
N ALA A 143 14.06 17.24 24.71
CA ALA A 143 13.80 17.80 26.03
C ALA A 143 14.84 17.39 27.09
N ILE A 144 15.32 16.14 27.05
CA ILE A 144 16.38 15.65 27.94
C ILE A 144 17.72 16.36 27.64
N SER A 145 18.05 16.53 26.36
CA SER A 145 19.28 17.22 25.96
C SER A 145 19.28 18.70 26.39
N PHE A 146 18.16 19.40 26.27
CA PHE A 146 17.99 20.77 26.77
C PHE A 146 18.21 20.86 28.29
N ARG A 147 17.73 19.86 29.04
CA ARG A 147 17.89 19.80 30.50
C ARG A 147 19.32 19.47 30.93
N GLN A 148 20.05 18.65 30.17
CA GLN A 148 21.45 18.30 30.46
C GLN A 148 22.46 19.40 30.07
N GLN A 149 22.15 20.22 29.06
CA GLN A 149 23.03 21.34 28.67
C GLN A 149 22.95 22.55 29.60
N GLY A 150 22.16 22.51 30.68
CA GLY A 150 22.16 23.57 31.69
C GLY A 150 21.79 24.96 31.13
N ILE A 151 20.97 25.03 30.07
CA ILE A 151 20.38 26.30 29.62
C ILE A 151 19.22 26.65 30.56
N SER A 152 19.59 26.99 31.79
CA SER A 152 18.80 27.78 32.71
C SER A 152 19.37 29.18 32.69
N ASP A 153 18.86 30.01 31.78
CA ASP A 153 18.62 31.45 32.02
C ASP A 153 18.12 32.12 30.73
N SER A 154 16.80 32.23 30.60
CA SER A 154 16.18 33.38 29.95
C SER A 154 14.79 33.62 30.55
N PRO A 155 14.51 34.81 31.12
CA PRO A 155 13.28 35.13 31.84
C PRO A 155 12.12 35.55 30.90
N PHE A 156 12.02 34.96 29.70
CA PHE A 156 10.92 35.18 28.77
C PHE A 156 10.17 33.88 28.52
N ALA A 157 9.60 33.34 29.60
CA ALA A 157 8.54 32.36 29.52
C ALA A 157 7.21 33.11 29.51
N ASP A 158 6.71 33.46 28.33
CA ASP A 158 5.27 33.59 28.12
C ASP A 158 4.94 33.37 26.64
N ASP A 159 3.76 32.81 26.41
CA ASP A 159 3.10 32.61 25.12
C ASP A 159 3.57 31.41 24.27
N PHE A 160 2.89 30.27 24.42
CA PHE A 160 2.17 29.62 23.31
C PHE A 160 1.39 28.40 23.82
N VAL A 161 0.24 28.64 24.45
CA VAL A 161 -0.79 27.61 24.68
C VAL A 161 -2.16 28.18 24.32
N SER A 162 -2.86 27.43 23.46
CA SER A 162 -4.30 27.44 23.20
C SER A 162 -4.85 28.44 22.18
N THR A 163 -5.17 27.93 20.99
CA THR A 163 -6.27 28.44 20.17
C THR A 163 -7.44 27.45 20.27
N PRO A 164 -8.59 27.82 20.87
CA PRO A 164 -9.83 27.06 20.73
C PRO A 164 -10.66 27.69 19.60
N ALA A 165 -10.98 26.93 18.56
CA ALA A 165 -11.99 27.31 17.59
C ALA A 165 -13.12 26.28 17.63
N GLN A 166 -14.20 26.76 18.24
CA GLN A 166 -15.56 26.26 18.31
C GLN A 166 -16.12 26.06 16.88
N ASP A 167 -16.74 24.92 16.59
CA ASP A 167 -18.03 24.97 15.91
C ASP A 167 -18.86 23.70 16.05
N GLN A 168 -20.15 23.91 16.28
CA GLN A 168 -21.17 22.90 16.57
C GLN A 168 -21.86 22.41 15.28
N LEU A 169 -22.02 21.09 15.20
CA LEU A 169 -23.19 20.35 14.70
C LEU A 169 -24.04 20.95 13.54
N GLN A 170 -23.96 20.32 12.36
CA GLN A 170 -25.18 19.92 11.63
C GLN A 170 -25.00 18.71 10.71
N LYS A 171 -26.00 17.83 10.81
CA LYS A 171 -26.36 16.60 10.07
C LYS A 171 -25.94 16.56 8.58
N GLN A 172 -25.53 15.39 8.09
CA GLN A 172 -26.31 14.54 7.16
C GLN A 172 -25.50 13.29 6.73
N VAL A 173 -26.18 12.15 6.69
CA VAL A 173 -25.67 10.87 6.17
C VAL A 173 -25.30 11.02 4.69
N VAL A 174 -24.01 10.89 4.37
CA VAL A 174 -23.50 10.45 3.05
C VAL A 174 -22.22 9.67 3.35
N LEU A 175 -22.13 8.43 2.88
CA LEU A 175 -20.86 7.70 2.79
C LEU A 175 -19.98 8.39 1.73
N PRO A 176 -18.70 8.68 2.03
CA PRO A 176 -17.70 8.68 0.97
C PRO A 176 -16.52 7.84 1.47
N MET A 177 -16.58 6.54 1.17
CA MET A 177 -15.48 5.60 1.34
C MET A 177 -14.31 5.90 0.37
N GLU A 178 -14.24 7.09 -0.24
CA GLU A 178 -13.42 7.38 -1.41
C GLU A 178 -12.69 8.75 -1.41
N GLN A 179 -12.79 9.61 -0.38
CA GLN A 179 -12.13 10.94 -0.40
C GLN A 179 -10.97 11.17 0.60
N GLU A 180 -10.76 10.29 1.59
CA GLU A 180 -9.68 10.46 2.58
C GLU A 180 -8.35 9.80 2.18
N VAL A 181 -8.37 8.98 1.12
CA VAL A 181 -7.17 8.32 0.55
C VAL A 181 -6.31 9.31 -0.25
N ASP A 182 -6.87 10.47 -0.62
CA ASP A 182 -6.25 11.44 -1.52
C ASP A 182 -5.24 12.39 -0.80
N MET A 183 -5.58 12.95 0.36
CA MET A 183 -4.77 14.02 0.99
C MET A 183 -3.46 13.57 1.67
N ARG A 184 -3.34 12.32 2.11
CA ARG A 184 -2.09 11.82 2.75
C ARG A 184 -1.12 11.21 1.75
N SER A 185 -1.65 10.56 0.71
CA SER A 185 -0.89 10.09 -0.45
C SER A 185 -0.29 11.27 -1.25
N LEU A 186 -0.90 12.46 -1.20
CA LEU A 186 -0.37 13.73 -1.72
C LEU A 186 0.85 14.24 -0.91
N ARG A 187 0.88 14.11 0.43
CA ARG A 187 2.05 14.47 1.25
C ARG A 187 3.25 13.55 1.04
N GLU A 188 3.00 12.26 0.82
CA GLU A 188 4.05 11.27 0.54
C GLU A 188 4.69 11.48 -0.86
N ARG A 189 4.07 12.26 -1.76
CA ARG A 189 4.63 12.62 -3.08
C ARG A 189 5.34 13.98 -3.12
N ASP A 190 4.91 14.98 -2.35
CA ASP A 190 5.59 16.28 -2.28
C ASP A 190 6.97 16.21 -1.60
N GLU A 191 7.17 15.28 -0.66
CA GLU A 191 8.47 15.08 -0.01
C GLU A 191 9.46 14.33 -0.93
N GLN A 192 8.96 13.48 -1.83
CA GLN A 192 9.76 12.86 -2.89
C GLN A 192 10.25 13.88 -3.95
N LEU A 193 9.54 15.00 -4.16
CA LEU A 193 9.99 16.12 -5.01
C LEU A 193 11.10 16.96 -4.36
N ARG A 194 11.30 16.89 -3.03
CA ARG A 194 12.36 17.61 -2.31
C ARG A 194 13.71 16.90 -2.32
N GLU A 195 13.74 15.59 -2.59
CA GLU A 195 14.98 14.79 -2.65
C GLU A 195 15.60 14.70 -4.06
N LEU A 196 15.03 15.37 -5.07
CA LEU A 196 15.55 15.43 -6.44
C LEU A 196 16.10 16.83 -6.86
N GLU A 197 16.37 17.71 -5.89
CA GLU A 197 17.09 18.99 -6.11
C GLU A 197 18.45 18.99 -5.39
#